data_AF-A0A520CB29-F1
#
_entry.id   AF-A0A520CB29-F1
#
_cell.length_a   1.000
_cell.length_b   1.000
_cell.length_c   1.000
_cell.angle_alpha   90.00
_cell.angle_beta   90.00
_cell.angle_gamma   90.00
#
_symmetry.space_group_name_H-M   'P 1'
#
loop_
_entity.id
_entity.type
_entity.pdbx_description
1 polymer ?
#
loop_
_entity_poly.entity_id
_entity_poly.type
_entity_poly.pdbx_seq_one_letter_code
_entity_poly.pdbx_strand_id
1 'polypeptide(L)' 'TDVDQGITGTDGASNIVPLDKDGIAYSRTPGDVLNIVYLNPGAVSRGGFFPVGLNGSLVMSSAFA' A
#
# COMPACT_ATOMS: atom_id res chain seq x y z
N THR A 1 -1.62 -11.00 -5.75
CA THR A 1 -2.85 -10.74 -4.98
C THR A 1 -2.67 -9.42 -4.27
N ASP A 2 -3.57 -8.47 -4.52
CA ASP A 2 -3.49 -7.10 -4.00
C ASP A 2 -3.81 -7.04 -2.49
N VAL A 3 -2.88 -6.49 -1.71
CA VAL A 3 -3.03 -6.26 -0.25
C VAL A 3 -3.31 -4.79 0.07
N ASP A 4 -3.37 -3.94 -0.94
CA ASP A 4 -3.61 -2.50 -0.87
C ASP A 4 -5.06 -2.20 -1.21
N GLN A 5 -5.93 -2.56 -0.28
CA GLN A 5 -7.34 -2.26 -0.39
C GLN A 5 -7.58 -0.80 0.02
N GLY A 6 -8.22 -0.03 -0.87
CA GLY A 6 -8.79 1.26 -0.52
C GLY A 6 -9.96 1.11 0.47
N ILE A 7 -10.66 2.22 0.75
CA ILE A 7 -11.93 2.17 1.47
C ILE A 7 -12.96 1.47 0.58
N THR A 8 -13.44 0.30 1.01
CA THR A 8 -14.40 -0.54 0.28
C THR A 8 -15.52 -1.03 1.22
N GLY A 9 -16.72 -1.27 0.67
CA GLY A 9 -17.91 -1.74 1.39
C GLY A 9 -19.20 -1.02 0.96
N THR A 10 -20.37 -1.60 1.26
CA THR A 10 -21.70 -0.99 1.04
C THR A 10 -22.42 -0.78 2.37
N ASP A 11 -23.37 0.16 2.42
CA ASP A 11 -24.30 0.35 3.55
C ASP A 11 -23.65 0.54 4.93
N GLY A 12 -22.64 1.41 5.01
CA GLY A 12 -21.95 1.74 6.26
C GLY A 12 -20.90 0.71 6.69
N ALA A 13 -20.70 -0.35 5.90
CA ALA A 13 -19.53 -1.22 6.04
C ALA A 13 -18.31 -0.58 5.37
N SER A 14 -17.16 -0.67 6.02
CA SER A 14 -15.86 -0.23 5.49
C SER A 14 -14.78 -1.23 5.89
N ASN A 15 -13.82 -1.45 5.01
CA ASN A 15 -12.59 -2.17 5.34
C ASN A 15 -11.67 -1.31 6.23
N ILE A 16 -12.03 -1.14 7.50
CA ILE A 16 -11.26 -0.33 8.47
C ILE A 16 -9.96 -1.04 8.88
N VAL A 17 -9.95 -2.37 8.85
CA VAL A 17 -8.77 -3.19 9.06
C VAL A 17 -8.71 -4.22 7.93
N PRO A 18 -7.80 -4.06 6.96
CA PRO A 18 -7.59 -5.06 5.92
C PRO A 18 -7.10 -6.38 6.53
N LEU A 19 -7.99 -7.35 6.59
CA LEU A 19 -7.73 -8.70 7.10
C LEU A 19 -7.98 -9.73 6.00
N ASP A 20 -7.31 -10.89 6.09
CA ASP A 20 -7.69 -12.05 5.31
C ASP A 20 -8.98 -12.72 5.83
N LYS A 21 -9.41 -13.81 5.19
CA LYS A 21 -10.62 -14.56 5.55
C LYS A 21 -10.60 -15.12 6.99
N ASP A 22 -9.43 -15.22 7.61
CA ASP A 22 -9.25 -15.76 8.96
C ASP A 22 -9.07 -14.64 10.00
N GLY A 23 -9.17 -13.36 9.58
CA GLY A 23 -9.01 -12.20 10.46
C GLY A 23 -7.55 -11.81 10.71
N ILE A 24 -6.62 -12.23 9.86
CA ILE A 24 -5.19 -11.91 9.99
C ILE A 24 -4.86 -10.67 9.15
N ALA A 25 -4.18 -9.69 9.76
CA ALA A 25 -3.77 -8.49 9.07
C ALA A 25 -2.70 -8.77 8.00
N TYR A 26 -2.85 -8.15 6.82
CA TYR A 26 -1.87 -8.28 5.75
C TYR A 26 -0.51 -7.71 6.17
N SER A 27 0.50 -8.56 6.18
CA SER A 27 1.89 -8.11 6.33
C SER A 27 2.34 -7.39 5.08
N ARG A 28 3.08 -6.29 5.25
CA ARG A 28 3.66 -5.51 4.15
C ARG A 28 5.16 -5.46 4.29
N THR A 29 5.87 -5.64 3.18
CA THR A 29 7.29 -5.31 3.15
C THR A 29 7.47 -3.79 3.14
N PRO A 30 8.64 -3.27 3.50
CA PRO A 30 8.90 -1.84 3.36
C PRO A 30 8.66 -1.30 1.94
N GLY A 31 8.91 -2.11 0.90
CA GLY A 31 8.61 -1.74 -0.49
C GLY A 31 7.12 -1.62 -0.80
N ASP A 32 6.28 -2.46 -0.19
CA ASP A 32 4.81 -2.35 -0.34
C ASP A 32 4.27 -1.12 0.40
N VAL A 33 4.87 -0.76 1.53
CA VAL A 33 4.53 0.49 2.24
C VAL A 33 4.83 1.72 1.37
N LEU A 34 5.87 1.66 0.52
CA LEU A 34 6.19 2.73 -0.41
C LEU A 34 5.09 2.96 -1.47
N ASN A 35 4.37 1.91 -1.89
CA ASN A 35 3.23 2.07 -2.81
C ASN A 35 2.12 2.93 -2.20
N ILE A 36 1.87 2.78 -0.89
CA ILE A 36 0.89 3.60 -0.16
C ILE A 36 1.30 5.06 -0.19
N VAL A 37 2.53 5.36 0.23
CA VAL A 37 2.95 6.75 0.41
C VAL A 37 3.23 7.46 -0.92
N TYR A 38 3.60 6.71 -1.96
CA TYR A 38 3.71 7.21 -3.32
C TYR A 38 2.38 7.24 -4.08
N LEU A 39 1.31 6.69 -3.50
CA LEU A 39 -0.02 6.56 -4.12
C LEU A 39 0.07 5.92 -5.51
N ASN A 40 0.91 4.90 -5.65
CA ASN A 40 1.18 4.24 -6.92
C ASN A 40 1.30 2.72 -6.72
N PRO A 41 0.57 1.90 -7.49
CA PRO A 41 0.65 0.44 -7.40
C PRO A 41 1.86 -0.17 -8.13
N GLY A 42 2.56 0.61 -8.96
CA GLY A 42 3.75 0.16 -9.67
C GLY A 42 5.03 0.36 -8.85
N ALA A 43 6.10 -0.32 -9.26
CA ALA A 43 7.43 -0.08 -8.72
C ALA A 43 7.92 1.32 -9.14
N VAL A 44 7.93 2.27 -8.20
CA VAL A 44 8.33 3.65 -8.41
C VAL A 44 9.23 4.16 -7.29
N SER A 45 10.01 5.22 -7.58
CA SER A 45 10.93 5.83 -6.61
C SER A 45 10.42 7.13 -5.98
N ARG A 46 9.24 7.60 -6.39
CA ARG A 46 8.66 8.89 -6.00
C ARG A 46 7.18 8.97 -6.39
N GLY A 47 6.43 9.83 -5.72
CA GLY A 47 5.01 10.06 -5.98
C GLY A 47 4.28 10.49 -4.70
N GLY A 48 2.97 10.75 -4.81
CA GLY A 48 2.09 10.98 -3.66
C GLY A 48 2.63 12.01 -2.66
N PHE A 49 2.77 11.60 -1.41
CA PHE A 49 3.27 12.44 -0.32
C PHE A 49 4.77 12.78 -0.44
N PHE A 50 5.50 12.04 -1.26
CA PHE A 50 6.93 12.23 -1.52
C PHE A 50 7.17 12.46 -3.02
N PRO A 51 6.74 13.62 -3.57
CA PRO A 51 6.82 13.89 -5.01
C PRO A 51 8.27 13.94 -5.52
N VAL A 52 9.24 14.23 -4.64
CA VAL A 52 10.69 14.21 -4.94
C VAL A 52 11.38 12.91 -4.51
N GLY A 53 10.63 11.93 -4.00
CA GLY A 53 11.16 10.69 -3.43
C GLY A 53 11.61 10.83 -1.97
N LEU A 54 11.83 9.69 -1.32
CA LEU A 54 12.35 9.63 0.05
C LEU A 54 13.87 9.84 0.09
N ASN A 55 14.36 10.35 1.22
CA ASN A 55 15.78 10.43 1.52
C ASN A 55 16.21 9.24 2.39
N GLY A 56 16.47 8.10 1.77
CA GLY A 56 16.83 6.86 2.45
C GLY A 56 17.48 5.83 1.52
N SER A 57 17.90 4.70 2.09
CA SER A 57 18.53 3.60 1.32
C SER A 57 17.52 2.78 0.51
N LEU A 58 16.25 2.75 0.95
CA LEU A 58 15.15 2.12 0.23
C LEU A 58 14.21 3.21 -0.30
N VAL A 59 14.25 3.42 -1.61
CA VAL A 59 13.39 4.42 -2.28
C VAL A 59 12.46 3.80 -3.31
N MET A 60 12.72 2.57 -3.76
CA MET A 60 11.93 1.90 -4.79
C MET A 60 10.79 1.09 -4.15
N SER A 61 9.56 1.34 -4.57
CA SER A 61 8.41 0.55 -4.17
C SER A 61 8.34 -0.77 -4.92
N SER A 62 7.59 -1.73 -4.38
CA SER A 62 7.34 -3.01 -5.04
C SER A 62 6.35 -2.84 -6.20
N ALA A 63 6.41 -3.71 -7.20
CA ALA A 63 5.32 -3.83 -8.16
C ALA A 63 4.26 -4.75 -7.56
N PHE A 64 2.98 -4.34 -7.52
CA PHE A 64 1.91 -5.30 -7.26
C PHE A 64 1.92 -6.39 -8.35
N ALA A 65 1.75 -7.64 -7.93
CA ALA A 65 1.55 -8.80 -8.79
C ALA A 65 0.07 -9.17 -8.85
#